data_AF-A0A7W1A2D7-F1
#
_entry.id   AF-A0A7W1A2D7-F1
#
_cell.length_a   1.000
_cell.length_b   1.000
_cell.length_c   1.000
_cell.angle_alpha   90.00
_cell.angle_beta   90.00
_cell.angle_gamma   90.00
#
_symmetry.space_group_name_H-M   'P 1'
#
loop_
_entity.id
_entity.type
_entity.pdbx_description
1 polymer ?
#
loop_
_entity_poly.entity_id
_entity_poly.type
_entity_poly.pdbx_seq_one_letter_code
_entity_poly.pdbx_strand_id
1 'polypeptide(L)'
;MARSSWINDESTPDLDEHVGQLEHFANSLADGMIDANELTTQEKNLVAAMKDVEGSLDDTQHAKVTKLLAELTAYSVMRTLHEMAQARVQQAVAPKT
;
A
#
# COMPACT_ATOMS: atom_id res chain seq x y z
N MET A 1 -16.60 -4.49 -16.19
CA MET A 1 -16.73 -4.01 -14.79
C MET A 1 -16.35 -2.53 -14.78
N ALA A 2 -17.06 -1.69 -14.01
CA ALA A 2 -16.64 -0.31 -13.82
C ALA A 2 -15.28 -0.28 -13.10
N ARG A 3 -14.41 0.67 -13.42
CA ARG A 3 -13.12 0.81 -12.73
C ARG A 3 -13.37 1.33 -11.32
N SER A 4 -12.91 0.61 -10.29
CA SER A 4 -12.91 1.12 -8.92
C SER A 4 -11.99 2.36 -8.84
N SER A 5 -12.44 3.38 -8.12
CA SER A 5 -11.73 4.65 -7.94
C SER A 5 -10.56 4.47 -6.97
N TRP A 6 -9.44 5.15 -7.23
CA TRP A 6 -8.32 5.25 -6.26
C TRP A 6 -8.59 6.23 -5.11
N ILE A 7 -9.73 6.92 -5.17
CA ILE A 7 -10.13 7.98 -4.24
C ILE A 7 -11.49 7.61 -3.67
N ASN A 8 -11.61 7.63 -2.33
CA ASN A 8 -12.88 7.38 -1.63
C ASN A 8 -13.77 8.63 -1.57
N ASP A 9 -14.95 8.49 -0.97
CA ASP A 9 -15.94 9.56 -0.85
C ASP A 9 -15.44 10.78 -0.04
N GLU A 10 -14.44 10.59 0.81
CA GLU A 10 -13.79 11.65 1.58
C GLU A 10 -12.69 12.39 0.78
N SER A 11 -12.53 12.07 -0.51
CA SER A 11 -11.47 12.62 -1.36
C SER A 11 -10.06 12.28 -0.88
N THR A 12 -9.90 11.16 -0.17
CA THR A 12 -8.60 10.64 0.28
C THR A 12 -8.17 9.44 -0.58
N PRO A 13 -6.84 9.21 -0.74
CA PRO A 13 -6.35 8.00 -1.37
C PRO A 13 -6.80 6.75 -0.58
N ASP A 14 -7.52 5.87 -1.25
CA ASP A 14 -7.97 4.60 -0.70
C ASP A 14 -7.78 3.51 -1.74
N LEU A 15 -6.91 2.57 -1.43
CA LEU A 15 -6.60 1.43 -2.27
C LEU A 15 -6.96 0.11 -1.59
N ASP A 16 -7.70 0.14 -0.48
CA ASP A 16 -7.96 -1.06 0.31
C ASP A 16 -8.77 -2.09 -0.48
N GLU A 17 -9.70 -1.64 -1.32
CA GLU A 17 -10.43 -2.51 -2.26
C GLU A 17 -9.48 -3.15 -3.29
N HIS A 18 -8.51 -2.39 -3.80
CA HIS A 18 -7.52 -2.86 -4.77
C HIS A 18 -6.52 -3.83 -4.14
N VAL A 19 -6.10 -3.55 -2.90
CA VAL A 19 -5.22 -4.39 -2.11
C VAL A 19 -5.94 -5.69 -1.70
N GLY A 20 -7.22 -5.62 -1.34
CA GLY A 20 -8.04 -6.79 -1.04
C GLY A 20 -8.23 -7.76 -2.22
N GLN A 21 -8.01 -7.30 -3.45
CA GLN A 21 -8.00 -8.14 -4.66
C GLN A 21 -6.67 -8.87 -4.88
N LEU A 22 -5.62 -8.53 -4.13
CA LEU A 22 -4.34 -9.22 -4.16
C LEU A 22 -4.43 -10.49 -3.31
N GLU A 23 -4.79 -11.63 -3.92
CA GLU A 23 -4.96 -12.91 -3.22
C GLU A 23 -3.77 -13.29 -2.31
N HIS A 24 -2.55 -12.98 -2.74
CA HIS A 24 -1.33 -13.21 -1.97
C HIS A 24 -1.25 -12.35 -0.71
N PHE A 25 -1.71 -11.11 -0.76
CA PHE A 25 -1.74 -10.21 0.39
C PHE A 25 -2.78 -10.65 1.43
N ALA A 26 -3.97 -11.06 0.98
CA ALA A 26 -5.01 -11.59 1.86
C ALA A 26 -4.55 -12.86 2.61
N ASN A 27 -3.80 -13.73 1.93
CA ASN A 27 -3.24 -14.94 2.54
C ASN A 27 -2.12 -14.62 3.54
N SER A 28 -1.26 -13.65 3.26
CA SER A 28 -0.15 -13.26 4.15
C SER A 28 -0.54 -12.41 5.36
N LEU A 29 -1.80 -12.01 5.47
CA LEU A 29 -2.33 -11.37 6.68
C LEU A 29 -3.17 -12.32 7.54
N ALA A 30 -3.44 -13.55 7.07
CA ALA A 30 -4.38 -14.46 7.70
C ALA A 30 -3.95 -14.92 9.10
N ASP A 31 -2.65 -15.00 9.36
CA ASP A 31 -2.07 -15.36 10.66
C ASP A 31 -1.53 -14.15 11.46
N GLY A 32 -1.63 -12.95 10.88
CA GLY A 32 -1.17 -11.70 11.47
C GLY A 32 0.35 -11.50 11.48
N MET A 33 1.14 -12.32 10.78
CA MET A 33 2.59 -12.16 10.65
C MET A 33 3.03 -12.22 9.19
N ILE A 34 3.77 -11.20 8.73
CA ILE A 34 4.41 -11.24 7.42
C ILE A 34 5.82 -11.80 7.58
N ASP A 35 6.09 -12.95 6.98
CA ASP A 35 7.42 -13.55 6.96
C ASP A 35 8.31 -13.02 5.81
N ALA A 36 9.59 -13.40 5.83
CA ALA A 36 10.55 -12.94 4.81
C ALA A 36 10.25 -13.46 3.39
N ASN A 37 9.68 -14.65 3.26
CA ASN A 37 9.30 -15.24 1.98
C ASN A 37 8.07 -14.52 1.39
N GLU A 38 7.12 -14.15 2.24
CA GLU A 38 5.93 -13.40 1.86
C GLU A 38 6.31 -12.00 1.38
N LEU A 39 7.21 -11.32 2.10
CA LEU A 39 7.75 -10.03 1.66
C LEU A 39 8.49 -10.16 0.31
N THR A 40 9.32 -11.20 0.16
CA THR A 40 10.02 -11.47 -1.10
C THR A 40 9.04 -11.74 -2.25
N THR A 41 7.90 -12.38 -1.97
CA THR A 41 6.85 -12.66 -2.95
C THR A 41 6.14 -11.36 -3.37
N GLN A 42 5.81 -10.51 -2.41
CA GLN A 42 5.23 -9.19 -2.68
C GLN A 42 6.18 -8.32 -3.53
N GLU A 43 7.48 -8.33 -3.24
CA GLU A 43 8.47 -7.58 -4.01
C GLU A 43 8.52 -8.05 -5.47
N LYS A 44 8.53 -9.38 -5.70
CA LYS A 44 8.48 -9.94 -7.05
C LYS A 44 7.23 -9.51 -7.81
N ASN A 45 6.07 -9.54 -7.16
CA ASN A 45 4.81 -9.11 -7.75
C ASN A 45 4.82 -7.62 -8.10
N LEU A 46 5.36 -6.77 -7.20
CA LEU A 46 5.52 -5.34 -7.45
C LEU A 46 6.42 -5.08 -8.66
N VAL A 47 7.60 -5.72 -8.73
CA VAL A 47 8.53 -5.55 -9.86
C VAL A 47 7.90 -5.99 -11.17
N ALA A 48 7.15 -7.09 -11.19
CA ALA A 48 6.45 -7.54 -12.38
C ALA A 48 5.40 -6.51 -12.85
N ALA A 49 4.57 -6.00 -11.92
CA ALA A 49 3.57 -4.99 -12.22
C ALA A 49 4.20 -3.67 -12.71
N MET A 50 5.30 -3.23 -12.09
CA MET A 50 6.02 -2.02 -12.52
C MET A 50 6.54 -2.15 -13.95
N LYS A 51 7.13 -3.30 -14.31
CA LYS A 51 7.64 -3.53 -15.67
C LYS A 51 6.54 -3.57 -16.72
N ASP A 52 5.40 -4.21 -16.40
CA ASP A 52 4.25 -4.30 -17.30
C ASP A 52 3.66 -2.91 -17.60
N VAL A 53 3.52 -2.09 -16.55
CA VAL A 53 3.04 -0.72 -16.70
C VAL A 53 4.07 0.15 -17.41
N GLU A 54 5.30 0.24 -16.91
CA GLU A 54 6.35 1.17 -17.38
C GLU A 54 6.61 1.05 -18.88
N GLY A 55 6.67 -0.18 -19.42
CA GLY A 55 6.90 -0.41 -20.85
C GLY A 55 5.75 0.02 -21.77
N SER A 56 4.56 0.26 -21.22
CA SER A 56 3.35 0.66 -21.98
C SER A 56 3.12 2.17 -22.01
N LEU A 57 3.89 2.95 -21.24
CA LEU A 57 3.68 4.39 -21.09
C LEU A 57 4.56 5.20 -22.04
N ASP A 58 4.01 6.29 -22.57
CA ASP A 58 4.84 7.37 -23.14
C ASP A 58 5.52 8.19 -22.03
N ASP A 59 6.50 9.03 -22.40
CA ASP A 59 7.27 9.84 -21.44
C ASP A 59 6.39 10.73 -20.53
N THR A 60 5.29 11.26 -21.06
CA THR A 60 4.39 12.14 -20.29
C THR A 60 3.56 11.34 -19.30
N GLN A 61 3.06 10.17 -19.73
CA GLN A 61 2.33 9.24 -18.88
C GLN A 61 3.24 8.67 -17.80
N HIS A 62 4.46 8.26 -18.17
CA HIS A 62 5.49 7.79 -17.25
C HIS A 62 5.78 8.81 -16.15
N ALA A 63 6.01 10.07 -16.52
CA ALA A 63 6.26 11.13 -15.54
C ALA A 63 5.09 11.31 -14.55
N LYS A 64 3.84 11.22 -15.02
CA LYS A 64 2.64 11.32 -14.17
C LYS A 64 2.50 10.12 -13.22
N VAL A 65 2.67 8.91 -13.75
CA VAL A 65 2.59 7.66 -12.95
C VAL A 65 3.74 7.60 -11.94
N THR A 66 4.96 7.98 -12.34
CA THR A 66 6.11 8.06 -11.43
C THR A 66 5.85 9.01 -10.28
N LYS A 67 5.31 10.22 -10.55
CA LYS A 67 4.92 11.15 -9.50
C LYS A 67 3.88 10.55 -8.57
N LEU A 68 2.85 9.90 -9.12
CA LEU A 68 1.80 9.25 -8.32
C LEU A 68 2.39 8.15 -7.40
N LEU A 69 3.23 7.26 -7.94
CA LEU A 69 3.86 6.18 -7.17
C LEU A 69 4.74 6.74 -6.04
N ALA A 70 5.49 7.81 -6.30
CA ALA A 70 6.33 8.46 -5.30
C ALA A 70 5.51 9.07 -4.15
N GLU A 71 4.45 9.84 -4.48
CA GLU A 71 3.55 10.44 -3.48
C GLU A 71 2.82 9.37 -2.67
N LEU A 72 2.31 8.32 -3.33
CA LEU A 72 1.63 7.21 -2.66
C LEU A 72 2.56 6.45 -1.71
N THR A 73 3.80 6.19 -2.13
CA THR A 73 4.82 5.53 -1.29
C THR A 73 5.15 6.39 -0.07
N ALA A 74 5.40 7.69 -0.29
CA ALA A 74 5.68 8.62 0.79
C ALA A 74 4.52 8.71 1.78
N TYR A 75 3.29 8.88 1.29
CA TYR A 75 2.08 8.94 2.11
C TYR A 75 1.89 7.65 2.93
N SER A 76 2.04 6.49 2.31
CA SER A 76 1.89 5.20 2.99
C SER A 76 2.89 5.03 4.13
N VAL A 77 4.16 5.38 3.90
CA VAL A 77 5.19 5.36 4.95
C VAL A 77 4.86 6.36 6.07
N MET A 78 4.49 7.59 5.72
CA MET A 78 4.14 8.62 6.71
C MET A 78 2.94 8.21 7.55
N ARG A 79 1.89 7.66 6.93
CA ARG A 79 0.67 7.17 7.60
C ARG A 79 1.02 6.04 8.57
N THR A 80 1.72 5.01 8.11
CA THR A 80 2.14 3.88 8.96
C THR A 80 2.98 4.34 10.15
N LEU A 81 3.98 5.22 9.92
CA LEU A 81 4.79 5.76 11.02
C LEU A 81 3.97 6.60 12.00
N HIS A 82 3.02 7.38 11.50
CA HIS A 82 2.12 8.18 12.33
C HIS A 82 1.23 7.29 13.21
N GLU A 83 0.61 6.26 12.63
CA GLU A 83 -0.22 5.29 13.35
C GLU A 83 0.57 4.51 14.40
N MET A 84 1.78 4.03 14.06
CA MET A 84 2.68 3.37 15.01
C MET A 84 3.07 4.29 16.17
N ALA A 85 3.33 5.58 15.90
CA ALA A 85 3.63 6.55 16.95
C ALA A 85 2.42 6.78 17.87
N GLN A 86 1.21 6.90 17.32
CA GLN A 86 -0.01 7.01 18.10
C GLN A 86 -0.28 5.76 18.96
N ALA A 87 -0.11 4.56 18.41
CA ALA A 87 -0.30 3.31 19.13
C ALA A 87 0.65 3.18 20.34
N ARG A 88 1.91 3.61 20.19
CA ARG A 88 2.88 3.67 21.30
C ARG A 88 2.45 4.64 22.40
N VAL A 89 1.94 5.82 22.01
CA VAL A 89 1.41 6.79 22.98
C VAL A 89 0.22 6.20 23.74
N GLN A 90 -0.72 5.56 23.05
CA GLN A 90 -1.90 4.92 23.66
C GLN A 90 -1.50 3.82 24.66
N GLN A 91 -0.52 2.97 24.33
CA GLN A 91 0.00 1.96 25.26
C GLN A 91 0.67 2.58 26.50
N ALA A 92 1.37 3.71 26.35
CA ALA A 92 2.05 4.37 27.46
C ALA A 92 1.07 5.06 28.45
N VAL A 93 -0.11 5.48 27.98
CA VAL A 93 -1.14 6.13 28.81
C VAL A 93 -2.22 5.17 29.32
N ALA A 94 -2.23 3.91 28.86
CA ALA A 94 -3.16 2.90 29.33
C ALA A 94 -2.89 2.59 30.83
N PRO A 95 -3.91 2.61 31.70
CA PRO A 95 -3.73 2.32 33.11
C PRO A 95 -3.21 0.89 33.29
N LYS A 96 -2.12 0.74 34.07
CA LYS A 96 -1.60 -0.58 34.44
C LYS A 96 -2.63 -1.28 35.32
N THR A 97 -3.33 -2.27 34.76
CA THR A 97 -4.15 -3.24 35.50
C THR A 97 -3.28 -4.18 36.31
#